data_AF-A0A3N9UR34-F1
#
_entry.id   AF-A0A3N9UR34-F1
#
_cell.length_a   1.000
_cell.length_b   1.000
_cell.length_c   1.000
_cell.angle_alpha   90.00
_cell.angle_beta   90.00
_cell.angle_gamma   90.00
#
_symmetry.space_group_name_H-M   'P 1'
#
loop_
_entity.id
_entity.type
_entity.pdbx_description
1 polymer ?
#
loop_
_entity_poly.entity_id
_entity_poly.type
_entity_poly.pdbx_seq_one_letter_code
_entity_poly.pdbx_strand_id
1 'polypeptide(L)'
;LRPGRFDRVIEIPMPTSAAREAILKIHTRGMSLDADVDLKHIADLAEGSSGAELKALSTEAGMYAIREERTIVYESDFEGAAVKILHKERNRVSEPEGLIQQYI
;
A
#
# COMPACT_ATOMS: atom_id res chain seq x y z
N LEU A 1 11.23 -23.46 17.58
CA LEU A 1 11.30 -24.32 16.38
C LEU A 1 12.41 -25.34 16.58
N ARG A 2 12.16 -26.65 16.36
CA ARG A 2 13.23 -27.66 16.48
C ARG A 2 14.23 -27.50 15.33
N PRO A 3 15.55 -27.50 15.59
CA PRO A 3 16.56 -27.57 14.53
C PRO A 3 16.34 -28.81 13.63
N GLY A 4 16.42 -28.65 12.29
CA GLY A 4 16.31 -29.74 11.31
C GLY A 4 14.95 -29.94 10.59
N ARG A 5 14.02 -28.98 10.67
CA ARG A 5 12.77 -28.96 9.87
C ARG A 5 12.53 -27.66 9.10
N PHE A 6 13.21 -26.59 9.52
CA PHE A 6 13.18 -25.28 8.89
C PHE A 6 14.64 -24.82 8.82
N ASP A 7 15.30 -25.19 7.73
CA ASP A 7 16.75 -25.00 7.59
C ASP A 7 17.13 -23.55 7.22
N ARG A 8 16.16 -22.75 6.77
CA ARG A 8 16.35 -21.33 6.44
C ARG A 8 15.12 -20.53 6.87
N VAL A 9 15.36 -19.46 7.62
CA VAL A 9 14.38 -18.42 7.88
C VAL A 9 14.68 -17.29 6.91
N ILE A 10 13.74 -16.96 6.03
CA ILE A 10 13.86 -15.84 5.11
C ILE A 10 12.95 -14.74 5.65
N GLU A 11 13.57 -13.64 6.10
CA GLU A 11 12.85 -12.45 6.50
C GLU A 11 12.49 -11.62 5.27
N ILE A 12 11.26 -11.13 5.21
CA ILE A 12 10.80 -10.23 4.15
C ILE A 12 10.62 -8.86 4.81
N PRO A 13 11.58 -7.93 4.62
CA PRO A 13 11.47 -6.60 5.19
C PRO A 13 10.42 -5.76 4.44
N MET A 14 10.06 -4.62 5.03
CA MET A 14 9.26 -3.62 4.34
C MET A 14 9.99 -3.10 3.10
N PRO A 15 9.25 -2.84 2.00
CA PRO A 15 9.87 -2.39 0.76
C PRO A 15 10.51 -1.00 0.91
N THR A 16 11.70 -0.85 0.34
CA THR A 16 12.37 0.45 0.15
C THR A 16 11.57 1.33 -0.82
N SER A 17 11.84 2.64 -0.87
CA SER A 17 11.15 3.55 -1.82
C SER A 17 11.21 3.04 -3.27
N ALA A 18 12.38 2.63 -3.75
CA ALA A 18 12.54 2.05 -5.09
C ALA A 18 11.74 0.74 -5.29
N ALA A 19 11.65 -0.11 -4.26
CA ALA A 19 10.83 -1.31 -4.32
C ALA A 19 9.32 -0.98 -4.34
N ARG A 20 8.88 0.05 -3.59
CA ARG A 20 7.49 0.53 -3.62
C ARG A 20 7.13 1.09 -4.99
N GLU A 21 8.01 1.89 -5.60
CA GLU A 21 7.83 2.39 -6.97
C GLU A 21 7.68 1.23 -7.97
N ALA A 22 8.53 0.20 -7.86
CA ALA A 22 8.43 -0.99 -8.70
C ALA A 22 7.11 -1.76 -8.51
N ILE A 23 6.63 -1.89 -7.27
CA ILE A 23 5.33 -2.50 -6.96
C ILE A 23 4.19 -1.67 -7.55
N LEU A 24 4.23 -0.34 -7.40
CA LEU A 24 3.24 0.56 -8.00
C LEU A 24 3.21 0.39 -9.52
N LYS A 25 4.36 0.39 -10.20
CA LYS A 25 4.47 0.11 -11.63
C LYS A 25 3.86 -1.23 -12.06
N ILE A 26 3.90 -2.26 -11.20
CA ILE A 26 3.25 -3.55 -11.49
C ILE A 26 1.73 -3.39 -11.41
N HIS A 27 1.22 -2.75 -10.36
CA HIS A 27 -0.22 -2.61 -10.13
C HIS A 27 -0.89 -1.58 -11.06
N THR A 28 -0.15 -0.60 -11.55
CA THR A 28 -0.65 0.42 -12.48
C THR A 28 -0.45 0.08 -13.95
N ARG A 29 0.24 -1.01 -14.29
CA ARG A 29 0.56 -1.39 -15.68
C ARG A 29 -0.64 -1.47 -16.62
N GLY A 30 -1.80 -1.87 -16.09
CA GLY A 30 -3.05 -1.97 -16.85
C GLY A 30 -3.97 -0.76 -16.72
N MET A 31 -3.53 0.30 -16.02
CA MET A 31 -4.32 1.50 -15.77
C MET A 31 -3.96 2.58 -16.78
N SER A 32 -4.96 3.36 -17.19
CA SER A 32 -4.77 4.56 -17.99
C SER A 32 -4.32 5.70 -17.07
N LEU A 33 -3.02 5.83 -16.86
CA LEU A 33 -2.45 6.95 -16.11
C LEU A 33 -2.26 8.16 -17.01
N ASP A 34 -2.47 9.35 -16.44
CA ASP A 34 -2.04 10.58 -17.08
C ASP A 34 -0.50 10.62 -17.21
N ALA A 35 0.01 11.35 -18.21
CA ALA A 35 1.45 11.44 -18.48
C ALA A 35 2.23 12.12 -17.35
N ASP A 36 1.56 12.96 -16.56
CA ASP A 36 2.18 13.72 -15.47
C ASP A 36 2.23 12.93 -14.15
N VAL A 37 1.72 11.69 -14.10
CA VAL A 37 1.74 10.88 -12.87
C VAL A 37 3.16 10.40 -12.52
N ASP A 38 3.73 10.95 -11.45
CA ASP A 38 5.01 10.51 -10.89
C ASP A 38 4.84 9.40 -9.83
N LEU A 39 4.97 8.15 -10.26
CA LEU A 39 4.92 6.99 -9.35
C LEU A 39 6.03 6.96 -8.30
N LYS A 40 7.15 7.67 -8.53
CA LYS A 40 8.22 7.78 -7.55
C LYS A 40 7.80 8.68 -6.40
N HIS A 41 7.20 9.83 -6.71
CA HIS A 41 6.62 10.71 -5.70
C HIS A 41 5.55 9.98 -4.86
N ILE A 42 4.65 9.23 -5.52
CA ILE A 42 3.66 8.40 -4.80
C ILE A 42 4.32 7.33 -3.91
N ALA A 43 5.43 6.72 -4.35
CA ALA A 43 6.17 5.74 -3.55
C ALA A 43 6.80 6.36 -2.30
N ASP A 44 7.24 7.62 -2.38
CA ASP A 44 7.76 8.37 -1.24
C ASP A 44 6.64 8.74 -0.26
N LEU A 45 5.47 9.14 -0.75
CA LEU A 45 4.28 9.38 0.09
C LEU A 45 3.79 8.10 0.80
N ALA A 46 3.96 6.94 0.18
CA ALA A 46 3.60 5.64 0.73
C ALA A 46 4.71 5.01 1.59
N GLU A 47 5.51 5.82 2.29
CA GLU A 47 6.53 5.32 3.20
C GLU A 47 5.94 4.39 4.28
N GLY A 48 6.64 3.29 4.56
CA GLY A 48 6.19 2.29 5.53
C GLY A 48 5.01 1.45 5.06
N SER A 49 4.60 1.54 3.79
CA SER A 49 3.54 0.69 3.23
C SER A 49 4.07 -0.65 2.74
N SER A 50 3.30 -1.70 2.99
CA SER A 50 3.48 -3.06 2.48
C SER A 50 3.02 -3.16 1.02
N GLY A 51 3.38 -4.25 0.33
CA GLY A 51 2.90 -4.49 -1.02
C GLY A 51 1.36 -4.58 -1.14
N ALA A 52 0.70 -5.04 -0.08
CA ALA A 52 -0.76 -5.10 -0.03
C ALA A 52 -1.39 -3.69 0.02
N GLU A 53 -0.82 -2.78 0.80
CA GLU A 53 -1.28 -1.39 0.88
C GLU A 53 -1.05 -0.64 -0.44
N LEU A 54 0.09 -0.87 -1.11
CA LEU A 54 0.35 -0.26 -2.43
C LEU A 54 -0.63 -0.75 -3.51
N LYS A 55 -1.03 -2.03 -3.45
CA LYS A 55 -2.11 -2.55 -4.29
C LYS A 55 -3.45 -1.88 -3.99
N ALA A 56 -3.79 -1.74 -2.71
CA ALA A 56 -5.03 -1.09 -2.28
C ALA A 56 -5.06 0.39 -2.68
N LEU A 57 -3.93 1.10 -2.54
CA LEU A 57 -3.74 2.46 -3.00
C LEU A 57 -4.03 2.60 -4.51
N SER A 58 -3.40 1.75 -5.33
CA SER A 58 -3.59 1.77 -6.79
C SER A 58 -5.04 1.49 -7.18
N THR A 59 -5.68 0.55 -6.49
CA THR A 59 -7.09 0.19 -6.71
C THR A 59 -8.03 1.35 -6.36
N GLU A 60 -7.79 2.03 -5.24
CA GLU A 60 -8.63 3.15 -4.81
C GLU A 60 -8.42 4.38 -5.70
N ALA A 61 -7.19 4.65 -6.17
CA ALA A 61 -6.92 5.71 -7.14
C ALA A 61 -7.73 5.51 -8.43
N GLY A 62 -7.75 4.28 -8.97
CA GLY A 62 -8.61 3.95 -10.11
C GLY A 62 -10.11 4.13 -9.80
N MET A 63 -10.53 3.83 -8.57
CA MET A 63 -11.92 4.02 -8.16
C MET A 63 -12.31 5.50 -8.05
N TYR A 64 -11.39 6.40 -7.67
CA TYR A 64 -11.64 7.84 -7.70
C TYR A 64 -11.94 8.31 -9.13
N ALA A 65 -11.12 7.91 -10.11
CA ALA A 65 -11.36 8.23 -11.50
C ALA A 65 -12.72 7.71 -12.00
N ILE A 66 -13.08 6.45 -11.66
CA ILE A 66 -14.37 5.85 -12.03
C ILE A 66 -15.55 6.63 -11.43
N ARG A 67 -15.46 7.06 -10.16
CA ARG A 67 -16.55 7.82 -9.49
C ARG A 67 -16.79 9.18 -10.12
N GLU A 68 -15.78 9.75 -10.75
CA GLU A 68 -15.88 11.01 -11.50
C GLU A 68 -16.15 10.80 -12.99
N GLU A 69 -16.51 9.58 -13.40
CA GLU A 69 -16.79 9.22 -14.80
C GLU A 69 -15.59 9.46 -15.74
N ARG A 70 -14.37 9.43 -15.19
CA ARG A 70 -13.12 9.60 -15.94
C ARG A 70 -12.54 8.23 -16.34
N THR A 71 -11.89 8.20 -17.49
CA THR A 71 -11.13 7.02 -17.97
C THR A 71 -9.63 7.13 -17.74
N ILE A 72 -9.16 8.26 -17.22
CA ILE A 72 -7.75 8.57 -16.93
C ILE A 72 -7.62 8.83 -15.44
N VAL A 73 -6.57 8.26 -14.84
CA VAL A 73 -6.20 8.44 -13.44
C VAL A 73 -5.12 9.52 -13.35
N TYR A 74 -5.40 10.55 -12.56
CA TYR A 74 -4.47 11.66 -12.30
C TYR A 74 -3.72 11.44 -10.99
N GLU A 75 -2.65 12.21 -10.78
CA GLU A 75 -1.87 12.14 -9.54
C GLU A 75 -2.72 12.46 -8.30
N SER A 76 -3.66 13.39 -8.41
CA SER A 76 -4.61 13.75 -7.34
C SER A 76 -5.49 12.58 -6.89
N ASP A 77 -5.78 11.61 -7.77
CA ASP A 77 -6.52 10.40 -7.41
C ASP A 77 -5.69 9.51 -6.48
N PHE A 78 -4.37 9.44 -6.70
CA PHE A 78 -3.44 8.73 -5.81
C PHE A 78 -3.27 9.44 -4.47
N GLU A 79 -3.20 10.77 -4.46
CA GLU A 79 -3.14 11.55 -3.22
C GLU A 79 -4.40 11.34 -2.37
N GLY A 80 -5.59 11.41 -2.99
CA GLY A 80 -6.86 11.12 -2.32
C GLY A 80 -6.92 9.68 -1.80
N ALA A 81 -6.47 8.72 -2.61
CA ALA A 81 -6.36 7.33 -2.19
C ALA A 81 -5.38 7.13 -1.03
N ALA A 82 -4.24 7.82 -1.02
CA ALA A 82 -3.25 7.73 0.05
C ALA A 82 -3.82 8.25 1.36
N VAL A 83 -4.54 9.37 1.36
CA VAL A 83 -5.23 9.86 2.54
C VAL A 83 -6.19 8.81 3.07
N LYS A 84 -7.00 8.21 2.20
CA LYS A 84 -8.01 7.22 2.62
C LYS A 84 -7.40 5.91 3.14
N ILE A 85 -6.45 5.33 2.43
CA ILE A 85 -5.91 4.00 2.73
C ILE A 85 -4.91 4.06 3.88
N LEU A 86 -3.96 5.01 3.84
CA LEU A 86 -2.87 5.09 4.82
C LEU A 86 -3.34 5.61 6.18
N HIS A 87 -4.40 6.43 6.25
CA HIS A 87 -4.97 6.84 7.54
C HIS A 87 -5.92 5.78 8.12
N LYS A 88 -6.56 4.96 7.29
CA LYS A 88 -7.50 3.93 7.76
C LYS A 88 -6.78 2.76 8.44
N GLU A 89 -5.67 2.29 7.89
CA GLU A 89 -4.93 1.15 8.47
C GLU A 89 -4.13 1.56 9.71
N ARG A 90 -3.56 2.77 9.76
CA ARG A 90 -2.90 3.28 10.98
C ARG A 90 -3.85 3.35 12.17
N ASN A 91 -5.10 3.74 11.95
CA ASN A 91 -6.12 3.76 13.02
C ASN A 91 -6.57 2.36 13.46
N ARG A 92 -6.40 1.35 12.60
CA ARG A 92 -6.79 -0.03 12.88
C ARG A 92 -5.77 -0.77 13.76
N VAL A 93 -4.49 -0.43 13.63
CA VAL A 93 -3.39 -0.98 14.45
C VAL A 93 -3.39 -0.40 15.87
N SER A 94 -4.02 0.76 16.09
CA SER A 94 -4.13 1.40 17.41
C SER A 94 -5.20 0.82 18.34
N GLU A 95 -5.98 -0.19 17.93
CA GLU A 95 -6.78 -0.99 18.87
C GLU A 95 -5.92 -2.15 19.40
N PRO A 96 -5.54 -2.17 20.69
CA PRO A 96 -4.76 -3.26 21.23
C PRO A 96 -5.61 -4.53 21.32
N GLU A 97 -5.44 -5.45 20.37
CA GLU A 97 -5.81 -6.85 20.52
C GLU A 97 -4.94 -7.46 21.66
N GLY A 98 -5.37 -7.35 22.92
CA GLY A 98 -4.62 -8.06 23.98
C GLY A 98 -4.89 -7.77 25.46
N LEU A 99 -5.78 -6.87 25.86
CA LEU A 99 -5.94 -6.55 27.30
C LEU A 99 -6.73 -7.59 28.14
N ILE A 100 -7.15 -8.73 27.57
CA ILE A 100 -7.99 -9.71 28.30
C ILE A 100 -7.17 -10.87 28.93
N GLN A 101 -5.87 -11.03 28.64
CA GLN A 101 -5.09 -12.16 29.17
C GLN A 101 -4.38 -11.89 30.52
N GLN A 102 -4.68 -10.78 31.22
CA GLN A 102 -4.06 -10.47 32.52
C GLN A 102 -5.03 -10.57 33.71
N TYR A 103 -6.22 -11.16 33.51
CA TYR A 103 -7.18 -11.42 34.58
C TYR A 103 -7.82 -12.80 34.40
N ILE A 104 -7.10 -13.85 34.78
CA ILE A 104 -7.55 -15.15 35.33
C ILE A 104 -6.31 -15.81 35.93
#